data_AF-A0ABD4W2T2-F1
#
_entry.id   AF-A0ABD4W2T2-F1
#
_cell.length_a   1.000
_cell.length_b   1.000
_cell.length_c   1.000
_cell.angle_alpha   90.00
_cell.angle_beta   90.00
_cell.angle_gamma   90.00
#
_symmetry.space_group_name_H-M   'P 1'
#
loop_
_entity.id
_entity.type
_entity.pdbx_description
1 polymer ?
#
loop_
_entity_poly.entity_id
_entity_poly.type
_entity_poly.pdbx_seq_one_letter_code
_entity_poly.pdbx_strand_id
1 'polypeptide(L)' 'MAEEYLGIKDAAKYLKVSISTLRRWEKKGLITPMRTAGNRRRYTVRQLDDMLGLNTQKELGAVARR' A
#
# COMPACT_ATOMS: atom_id res chain seq x y z
N MET A 1 14.39 12.78 -10.60
CA MET A 1 13.66 11.52 -10.34
C MET A 1 12.37 11.91 -9.63
N ALA A 2 11.20 11.79 -10.26
CA ALA A 2 9.94 12.22 -9.64
C ALA A 2 9.52 11.19 -8.59
N GLU A 3 9.34 11.61 -7.33
CA GLU A 3 8.62 10.80 -6.35
C GLU A 3 7.16 10.75 -6.79
N GLU A 4 6.78 9.66 -7.47
CA GLU A 4 5.40 9.44 -7.87
C GLU A 4 4.57 9.06 -6.63
N TYR A 5 3.69 9.99 -6.27
CA TYR A 5 2.72 9.82 -5.19
C TYR A 5 1.39 9.35 -5.77
N LEU A 6 1.04 8.11 -5.50
CA LEU A 6 -0.20 7.49 -5.95
C LEU A 6 -1.33 7.71 -4.94
N GLY A 7 -2.53 7.93 -5.47
CA GLY A 7 -3.75 7.90 -4.66
C GLY A 7 -4.13 6.47 -4.28
N ILE A 8 -5.11 6.31 -3.39
CA ILE A 8 -5.58 4.99 -2.97
C ILE A 8 -6.09 4.12 -4.14
N LYS A 9 -6.67 4.74 -5.16
CA LYS A 9 -7.16 4.06 -6.37
C LYS A 9 -6.00 3.56 -7.23
N ASP A 10 -5.02 4.44 -7.48
CA ASP A 10 -3.87 4.10 -8.31
C ASP A 10 -2.97 3.09 -7.61
N ALA A 11 -2.77 3.22 -6.29
CA ALA A 11 -2.05 2.25 -5.48
C ALA A 11 -2.72 0.87 -5.51
N ALA A 12 -4.05 0.81 -5.39
CA ALA A 12 -4.79 -0.44 -5.50
C ALA A 12 -4.65 -1.08 -6.90
N LYS A 13 -4.71 -0.26 -7.96
CA LYS A 13 -4.50 -0.71 -9.35
C LYS A 13 -3.08 -1.21 -9.58
N TYR A 14 -2.09 -0.51 -9.03
CA TYR A 14 -0.67 -0.86 -9.11
C TYR A 14 -0.39 -2.22 -8.45
N LEU A 15 -0.91 -2.41 -7.24
CA LEU A 15 -0.80 -3.65 -6.48
C LEU A 15 -1.71 -4.78 -6.98
N LYS A 16 -2.58 -4.51 -7.96
CA LYS A 16 -3.64 -5.42 -8.43
C LYS A 16 -4.52 -5.96 -7.30
N VAL A 17 -4.75 -5.16 -6.26
CA VAL A 17 -5.64 -5.51 -5.13
C VAL A 17 -6.88 -4.62 -5.12
N SER A 18 -7.90 -5.04 -4.38
CA SER A 18 -9.05 -4.17 -4.15
C SER A 18 -8.68 -2.98 -3.24
N ILE A 19 -9.34 -1.83 -3.43
CA ILE A 19 -9.21 -0.68 -2.53
C ILE A 19 -9.53 -1.08 -1.07
N SER A 20 -10.48 -1.99 -0.88
CA SER A 20 -10.86 -2.53 0.42
C SER A 20 -9.72 -3.29 1.10
N THR A 21 -8.91 -4.03 0.33
CA THR A 21 -7.68 -4.68 0.82
C THR A 21 -6.65 -3.65 1.25
N LEU A 22 -6.44 -2.61 0.43
CA LEU A 22 -5.51 -1.53 0.76
C LEU A 22 -5.91 -0.81 2.06
N ARG A 23 -7.22 -0.54 2.24
CA ARG A 23 -7.75 0.04 3.49
C ARG A 23 -7.56 -0.86 4.69
N ARG A 24 -7.66 -2.18 4.53
CA ARG A 24 -7.36 -3.14 5.60
C ARG A 24 -5.90 -3.09 5.99
N TRP A 25 -5.00 -2.94 5.02
CA TRP A 25 -3.57 -2.79 5.25
C TRP A 25 -3.23 -1.47 5.95
N GLU A 26 -3.86 -0.36 5.56
CA GLU A 26 -3.79 0.92 6.31
C GLU A 26 -4.24 0.71 7.77
N LYS A 27 -5.38 0.05 7.99
CA LYS A 27 -5.92 -0.20 9.33
C LYS A 27 -5.01 -1.10 10.18
N LYS A 28 -4.30 -2.04 9.54
CA LYS A 28 -3.32 -2.90 10.19
C LYS A 28 -1.97 -2.20 10.42
N GLY A 29 -1.74 -1.02 9.86
CA GLY A 29 -0.46 -0.31 9.93
C GLY A 29 0.62 -0.87 9.00
N LEU A 30 0.24 -1.70 8.02
CA LEU A 30 1.17 -2.27 7.04
C LEU A 30 1.62 -1.22 6.00
N ILE A 31 0.71 -0.32 5.63
CA ILE A 31 1.01 0.82 4.75
C ILE A 31 0.69 2.11 5.49
N THR A 32 1.66 3.03 5.51
CA THR A 32 1.47 4.36 6.09
C THR A 32 1.33 5.41 4.98
N PRO A 33 0.11 5.93 4.73
CA PRO A 33 -0.06 7.00 3.77
C PRO A 33 0.61 8.27 4.24
N MET A 34 1.38 8.91 3.37
CA MET A 34 1.85 10.26 3.60
C MET A 34 0.65 11.21 3.54
N ARG A 35 0.46 11.98 4.60
CA ARG A 35 -0.61 12.99 4.68
C ARG A 35 -0.02 14.31 4.22
N THR A 36 -0.55 14.86 3.14
CA THR A 36 -0.21 16.23 2.74
C THR A 36 -0.99 17.24 3.59
N ALA A 37 -0.60 18.53 3.54
CA ALA A 37 -1.28 19.61 4.27
C ALA A 37 -2.80 19.69 4.03
N GLY A 38 -3.31 19.11 2.93
CA GLY A 38 -4.73 18.96 2.65
C GLY A 38 -5.39 17.67 3.16
N ASN A 39 -4.75 16.95 4.09
CA ASN A 39 -5.20 15.65 4.63
C ASN A 39 -5.46 14.57 3.55
N ARG A 40 -4.84 14.72 2.37
CA ARG A 40 -4.95 13.72 1.29
C ARG A 40 -3.93 12.61 1.54
N ARG A 41 -4.37 11.38 1.29
CA ARG A 41 -3.54 10.18 1.41
C ARG A 41 -2.74 10.00 0.13
N ARG A 42 -1.42 9.99 0.26
CA ARG A 42 -0.47 9.73 -0.81
C ARG A 42 0.38 8.53 -0.46
N TYR A 43 0.48 7.59 -1.39
CA TYR A 43 1.34 6.41 -1.27
C TYR A 43 2.52 6.59 -2.21
N THR A 44 3.72 6.34 -1.73
CA THR A 44 4.91 6.32 -2.58
C THR A 44 4.99 4.99 -3.32
N VAL A 45 5.34 5.00 -4.61
CA VAL A 45 5.56 3.76 -5.39
C VAL A 45 6.49 2.80 -4.66
N ARG A 46 7.56 3.31 -4.04
CA ARG A 46 8.50 2.51 -3.24
C ARG A 46 7.86 1.71 -2.09
N GLN A 47 6.82 2.24 -1.43
CA GLN A 47 6.07 1.49 -0.41
C GLN A 47 5.21 0.37 -1.06
N LEU A 48 4.73 0.60 -2.27
CA LEU A 48 3.94 -0.38 -3.01
C LEU A 48 4.84 -1.50 -3.56
N ASP A 49 6.05 -1.17 -4.01
CA ASP A 49 7.06 -2.16 -4.40
C ASP A 49 7.43 -3.10 -3.24
N ASP A 50 7.58 -2.54 -2.03
CA ASP A 50 7.83 -3.31 -0.80
C ASP A 50 6.68 -4.32 -0.54
N MET A 51 5.44 -3.89 -0.78
CA MET A 51 4.24 -4.73 -0.64
C MET A 51 4.11 -5.84 -1.69
N LEU A 52 4.64 -5.62 -2.90
CA LEU A 52 4.71 -6.67 -3.93
C LEU A 52 5.74 -7.76 -3.60
N GLY A 53 6.51 -7.60 -2.52
CA GLY A 53 7.57 -8.53 -2.17
C GLY A 53 8.74 -8.48 -3.15
N LEU A 54 8.86 -7.39 -3.93
CA LEU A 54 10.10 -7.08 -4.65
C LEU A 54 11.26 -6.89 -3.66
N ASN A 55 10.95 -6.60 -2.39
CA ASN A 55 11.78 -6.87 -1.23
C ASN A 55 10.99 -7.65 -0.14
N THR A 56 11.39 -8.90 0.14
CA THR A 56 11.11 -9.66 1.39
C THR A 56 9.68 -10.23 1.60
N GLN A 57 9.43 -11.55 1.46
CA GLN A 57 9.73 -12.68 2.37
C GLN A 57 9.06 -12.70 3.78
N LYS A 58 8.27 -11.70 4.23
CA LYS A 58 7.86 -11.67 5.66
C LYS A 58 6.39 -11.77 6.04
N GLU A 59 5.41 -11.99 5.16
CA GLU A 59 3.98 -11.99 5.61
C GLU A 59 3.03 -13.07 5.05
N LEU A 60 3.52 -14.13 4.40
CA LEU A 60 2.67 -15.26 4.00
C LEU A 60 2.33 -16.25 5.14
N GLY A 61 2.47 -15.82 6.40
CA GLY A 61 2.05 -16.57 7.58
C GLY A 61 0.64 -16.24 8.11
N ALA A 62 -0.02 -15.18 7.64
CA ALA A 62 -1.18 -14.62 8.35
C ALA A 62 -2.53 -14.60 7.59
N VAL A 63 -2.61 -15.09 6.34
CA VAL A 63 -3.88 -15.12 5.58
C VAL A 63 -4.19 -16.51 5.02
N ALA A 64 -3.86 -17.55 5.79
CA ALA A 64 -4.49 -18.87 5.66
C ALA A 64 -5.52 -19.03 6.78
N ARG A 65 -6.69 -18.37 6.63
CA ARG A 65 -7.93 -18.74 7.33
C ARG A 65 -9.12 -17.94 6.80
N ARG A 66 -9.77 -18.49 5.77
CA ARG A 66 -11.20 -18.85 5.80
C ARG A 66 -11.59 -19.56 4.52
#